data_AF-A0A956LL73-F1
#
_entry.id   AF-A0A956LL73-F1
#
_cell.length_a   1.000
_cell.length_b   1.000
_cell.length_c   1.000
_cell.angle_alpha   90.00
_cell.angle_beta   90.00
_cell.angle_gamma   90.00
#
_symmetry.space_group_name_H-M   'P 1'
#
loop_
_entity.id
_entity.type
_entity.pdbx_description
1 polymer ?
#
loop_
_entity_poly.entity_id
_entity_poly.type
_entity_poly.pdbx_seq_one_letter_code
_entity_poly.pdbx_strand_id
1 'polypeptide(L)'
;MPELAQLRGPLLVTAAYVVLWYGFLLGLQTRTKYRLKARYERAGEVFDRYFGQDEEMLAVDRVVANTHEQMVPFLASLWLYAIFASPAYATGMGAAYVALRGAYPFLLGKRVSKVQSRRVAFVTLPCYAIVFTMLGGAVWAAFVG
;
A
#
# COMPACT_ATOMS: atom_id res chain seq x y z
N MET A 1 19.54 -7.85 -20.72
CA MET A 1 19.38 -7.17 -19.42
C MET A 1 19.23 -5.68 -19.66
N PRO A 2 18.32 -4.98 -18.98
CA PRO A 2 18.10 -3.55 -19.19
C PRO A 2 19.30 -2.72 -18.73
N GLU A 3 19.59 -1.64 -19.45
CA GLU A 3 20.56 -0.65 -18.98
C GLU A 3 20.05 0.05 -17.71
N LEU A 4 20.95 0.43 -16.80
CA LEU A 4 20.60 1.12 -15.55
C LEU A 4 19.74 2.37 -15.77
N ALA A 5 19.96 3.07 -16.89
CA ALA A 5 19.17 4.26 -17.25
C ALA A 5 17.68 3.94 -17.45
N GLN A 6 17.34 2.73 -17.90
CA GLN A 6 15.95 2.29 -18.14
C GLN A 6 15.24 1.92 -16.83
N LEU A 7 15.98 1.64 -15.76
CA LEU A 7 15.45 1.29 -14.43
C LEU A 7 15.11 2.52 -13.56
N ARG A 8 15.26 3.74 -14.10
CA ARG A 8 14.88 4.98 -13.41
C ARG A 8 13.40 5.00 -13.03
N GLY A 9 12.52 4.52 -13.91
CA GLY A 9 11.09 4.49 -13.67
C GLY A 9 10.69 3.59 -12.48
N PRO A 10 11.07 2.29 -12.47
CA PRO A 10 10.82 1.40 -11.33
C PRO A 10 11.44 1.90 -10.02
N LEU A 11 12.61 2.55 -10.08
CA LEU A 11 13.23 3.20 -8.92
C LEU A 11 12.35 4.33 -8.37
N LEU A 12 11.85 5.23 -9.22
CA LEU A 12 10.97 6.31 -8.80
C LEU A 12 9.65 5.79 -8.22
N VAL A 13 9.09 4.73 -8.82
CA VAL A 13 7.90 4.04 -8.26
C VAL A 13 8.20 3.50 -6.88
N THR A 14 9.35 2.85 -6.68
CA THR A 14 9.76 2.32 -5.38
C THR A 14 9.89 3.45 -4.35
N ALA A 15 10.56 4.55 -4.71
CA ALA A 15 10.68 5.71 -3.83
C ALA A 15 9.32 6.32 -3.48
N ALA A 16 8.43 6.48 -4.46
CA ALA A 16 7.07 6.98 -4.25
C ALA A 16 6.26 6.05 -3.34
N TYR A 17 6.38 4.73 -3.52
CA TYR A 17 5.74 3.75 -2.65
C TYR A 17 6.25 3.83 -1.21
N VAL A 18 7.56 3.96 -1.00
CA VAL A 18 8.16 4.10 0.34
C VAL A 18 7.69 5.39 1.02
N VAL A 19 7.66 6.51 0.27
CA VAL A 19 7.13 7.78 0.77
C VAL A 19 5.65 7.63 1.17
N LEU A 20 4.84 6.98 0.34
CA LEU A 20 3.44 6.73 0.64
C LEU A 20 3.28 5.87 1.91
N TRP A 21 4.07 4.80 2.02
CA TRP A 21 4.05 3.91 3.18
C TRP A 21 4.41 4.63 4.48
N TYR A 22 5.49 5.44 4.48
CA TYR A 22 5.82 6.29 5.62
C TYR A 22 4.77 7.38 5.87
N GLY A 23 4.14 7.90 4.82
CA GLY A 23 2.99 8.81 4.92
C GLY A 23 1.83 8.17 5.69
N PHE A 24 1.54 6.89 5.46
CA PHE A 24 0.53 6.16 6.22
C PHE A 24 0.98 5.84 7.65
N LEU A 25 2.22 5.40 7.83
CA LEU A 25 2.75 5.03 9.15
C LEU A 25 2.87 6.25 10.10
N LEU A 26 3.53 7.30 9.63
CA LEU A 26 3.84 8.48 10.42
C LEU A 26 2.74 9.55 10.30
N GLY A 27 2.33 9.86 9.07
CA GLY A 27 1.38 10.93 8.80
C GLY A 27 -0.05 10.60 9.22
N LEU A 28 -0.48 9.33 9.05
CA LEU A 28 -1.85 8.91 9.35
C LEU A 28 -1.97 8.17 10.69
N GLN A 29 -1.30 7.03 10.84
CA GLN A 29 -1.44 6.17 12.03
C GLN A 29 -0.88 6.84 13.28
N THR A 30 0.37 7.32 13.24
CA THR A 30 1.01 7.96 14.40
C THR A 30 0.27 9.23 14.82
N ARG A 31 -0.11 10.10 13.87
CA ARG A 31 -0.91 11.30 14.16
C ARG A 31 -2.26 10.96 14.78
N THR A 32 -2.95 9.94 14.27
CA THR A 32 -4.24 9.50 14.80
C THR A 32 -4.11 8.98 16.22
N LYS A 33 -3.09 8.14 16.49
CA LYS A 33 -2.77 7.64 17.83
C LYS A 33 -2.64 8.76 18.86
N TYR A 34 -1.84 9.80 18.58
CA TYR A 34 -1.65 10.90 19.53
C TYR A 34 -2.88 11.80 19.67
N ARG A 35 -3.62 12.04 18.58
CA ARG A 35 -4.88 12.78 18.63
C ARG A 35 -5.93 12.05 19.48
N LEU A 36 -6.05 10.74 19.32
CA LEU A 36 -6.97 9.93 20.12
C LEU A 36 -6.55 9.92 21.58
N LYS A 37 -5.28 9.67 21.89
CA LYS A 37 -4.76 9.75 23.25
C LYS A 37 -5.17 11.07 23.95
N ALA A 38 -4.93 12.22 23.30
CA ALA A 38 -5.32 13.52 23.84
C ALA A 38 -6.84 13.74 23.92
N ARG A 39 -7.65 13.04 23.12
CA ARG A 39 -9.13 13.07 23.22
C ARG A 39 -9.60 12.32 24.46
N TYR A 40 -9.08 11.11 24.68
CA TYR A 40 -9.42 10.26 25.82
C TYR A 40 -8.97 10.88 27.14
N GLU A 41 -7.75 11.42 27.21
CA GLU A 41 -7.24 12.11 28.40
C GLU A 41 -8.14 13.29 28.82
N ARG A 42 -8.63 14.07 27.84
CA ARG A 42 -9.59 15.17 28.10
C ARG A 42 -10.96 14.69 28.58
N ALA A 43 -11.34 13.46 28.24
CA ALA A 43 -12.58 12.84 28.70
C ALA A 43 -12.43 12.12 30.05
N GLY A 44 -11.22 12.08 30.62
CA GLY A 44 -10.93 11.29 31.83
C GLY A 44 -10.90 9.78 31.57
N GLU A 45 -10.80 9.36 30.31
CA GLU A 45 -10.76 7.96 29.89
C GLU A 45 -9.33 7.53 29.53
N VAL A 46 -9.07 6.22 29.61
CA VAL A 46 -7.78 5.64 29.19
C VAL A 46 -7.87 5.19 27.74
N PHE A 47 -6.99 5.72 26.88
CA PHE A 47 -6.85 5.22 25.52
C PHE A 47 -6.05 3.92 25.50
N ASP A 48 -6.74 2.80 25.28
CA ASP A 48 -6.09 1.51 25.05
C ASP A 48 -5.77 1.34 23.55
N ARG A 49 -4.47 1.33 23.24
CA ARG A 49 -3.96 1.16 21.88
C ARG A 49 -4.09 -0.28 21.36
N TYR A 50 -3.94 -1.28 22.23
CA TYR A 50 -3.72 -2.67 21.83
C TYR A 50 -4.99 -3.50 21.94
N PHE A 51 -5.79 -3.28 22.99
CA PHE A 51 -7.04 -4.00 23.23
C PHE A 51 -8.29 -3.13 23.03
N GLY A 52 -8.10 -1.81 22.83
CA GLY A 52 -9.19 -0.90 22.52
C GLY A 52 -9.83 -1.14 21.16
N GLN A 53 -11.12 -0.80 21.06
CA GLN A 53 -11.93 -0.94 19.84
C GLN A 53 -12.27 0.43 19.22
N ASP A 54 -11.41 1.44 19.37
CA ASP A 54 -11.64 2.74 18.74
C ASP A 54 -11.64 2.57 17.21
N GLU A 55 -12.79 2.82 16.59
CA GLU A 55 -13.03 2.56 15.17
C GLU A 55 -12.10 3.36 14.25
N GLU A 56 -11.61 4.51 14.70
CA GLU A 56 -10.70 5.36 13.94
C GLU A 56 -9.27 4.81 14.00
N MET A 57 -8.84 4.32 15.18
CA MET A 57 -7.56 3.62 15.32
C MET A 57 -7.55 2.32 14.49
N LEU A 58 -8.63 1.52 14.56
CA LEU A 58 -8.77 0.30 13.78
C LEU A 58 -8.74 0.57 12.26
N ALA A 59 -9.35 1.66 11.81
CA ALA A 59 -9.34 2.04 10.39
C ALA A 59 -7.91 2.35 9.90
N VAL A 60 -7.17 3.19 10.62
CA VAL A 60 -5.81 3.57 10.20
C VAL A 60 -4.82 2.40 10.33
N ASP A 61 -5.03 1.50 11.28
CA ASP A 61 -4.23 0.28 11.40
C ASP A 61 -4.41 -0.64 10.20
N ARG A 62 -5.65 -0.81 9.73
CA ARG A 62 -5.93 -1.59 8.53
C ARG A 62 -5.27 -0.97 7.30
N VAL A 63 -5.25 0.37 7.18
CA VAL A 63 -4.53 1.05 6.08
C VAL A 63 -3.05 0.67 6.07
N VAL A 64 -2.38 0.80 7.22
CA VAL A 64 -0.94 0.51 7.33
C VAL A 64 -0.66 -0.98 7.13
N ALA A 65 -1.37 -1.85 7.85
CA ALA A 65 -1.17 -3.30 7.78
C ALA A 65 -1.40 -3.82 6.36
N ASN A 66 -2.51 -3.45 5.71
CA ASN A 66 -2.83 -3.92 4.38
C ASN A 66 -1.88 -3.37 3.31
N THR A 67 -1.35 -2.16 3.50
CA THR A 67 -0.29 -1.62 2.62
C THR A 67 1.01 -2.38 2.82
N HIS A 68 1.37 -2.69 4.07
CA HIS A 68 2.61 -3.38 4.42
C HIS A 68 2.61 -4.85 3.98
N GLU A 69 1.53 -5.60 4.20
CA GLU A 69 1.33 -6.97 3.70
C GLU A 69 1.53 -7.07 2.18
N GLN A 70 1.19 -5.99 1.47
CA GLN A 70 1.18 -5.95 0.02
C GLN A 70 2.46 -5.40 -0.57
N MET A 71 3.37 -4.92 0.28
CA MET A 71 4.69 -4.40 -0.10
C MET A 71 5.54 -5.43 -0.81
N VAL A 72 5.70 -6.60 -0.18
CA VAL A 72 6.57 -7.67 -0.69
C VAL A 72 6.12 -8.15 -2.08
N PRO A 73 4.86 -8.59 -2.29
CA PRO A 73 4.44 -9.05 -3.61
C PRO A 73 4.50 -7.94 -4.66
N PHE A 74 4.21 -6.69 -4.29
CA PHE A 74 4.30 -5.56 -5.20
C PHE A 74 5.74 -5.25 -5.63
N LEU A 75 6.65 -4.99 -4.69
CA LEU A 75 8.02 -4.62 -5.02
C LEU A 75 8.75 -5.76 -5.73
N ALA A 76 8.53 -7.01 -5.29
CA ALA A 76 9.10 -8.17 -5.97
C ALA A 76 8.62 -8.28 -7.42
N SER A 77 7.30 -8.22 -7.67
CA SER A 77 6.77 -8.30 -9.03
C SER A 77 7.19 -7.12 -9.91
N LEU A 78 7.24 -5.90 -9.38
CA LEU A 78 7.71 -4.70 -10.08
C LEU A 78 9.14 -4.90 -10.60
N TRP A 79 10.06 -5.31 -9.71
CA TRP A 79 11.47 -5.46 -10.07
C TRP A 79 11.73 -6.66 -10.95
N LEU A 80 11.08 -7.80 -10.69
CA LEU A 80 11.19 -8.98 -11.55
C LEU A 80 10.70 -8.64 -12.97
N TYR A 81 9.54 -8.00 -13.12
CA TYR A 81 9.03 -7.64 -14.44
C TYR A 81 9.88 -6.58 -15.13
N ALA A 82 10.41 -5.60 -14.39
CA ALA A 82 11.31 -4.61 -14.94
C ALA A 82 12.61 -5.23 -15.50
N ILE A 83 13.17 -6.22 -14.79
CA ILE A 83 14.43 -6.87 -15.18
C ILE A 83 14.24 -7.85 -16.33
N PHE A 84 13.20 -8.70 -16.26
CA PHE A 84 13.00 -9.81 -17.19
C PHE A 84 12.12 -9.45 -18.39
N ALA A 85 11.24 -8.45 -18.30
CA ALA A 85 10.26 -8.16 -19.35
C ALA A 85 10.35 -6.70 -19.86
N SER A 86 9.90 -5.71 -19.08
CA SER A 86 9.86 -4.31 -19.53
C SER A 86 9.88 -3.31 -18.37
N PRO A 87 10.95 -2.50 -18.23
CA PRO A 87 11.01 -1.41 -17.25
C PRO A 87 9.91 -0.35 -17.45
N ALA A 88 9.57 -0.04 -18.71
CA ALA A 88 8.57 0.98 -19.02
C ALA A 88 7.17 0.57 -18.57
N TYR A 89 6.76 -0.67 -18.87
CA TYR A 89 5.47 -1.19 -18.44
C TYR A 89 5.40 -1.38 -16.92
N ALA A 90 6.47 -1.88 -16.29
CA ALA A 90 6.61 -1.94 -14.84
C ALA A 90 6.41 -0.55 -14.20
N THR A 91 6.97 0.50 -14.80
CA THR A 91 6.81 1.88 -14.32
C THR A 91 5.35 2.33 -14.37
N GLY A 92 4.67 2.13 -15.50
CA GLY A 92 3.27 2.53 -15.66
C GLY A 92 2.35 1.82 -14.68
N MET A 93 2.47 0.49 -14.59
CA MET A 93 1.66 -0.33 -13.68
C MET A 93 2.00 -0.09 -12.22
N GLY A 94 3.28 0.13 -11.91
CA GLY A 94 3.74 0.49 -10.59
C GLY A 94 3.22 1.85 -10.12
N ALA A 95 3.23 2.87 -10.99
CA ALA A 95 2.65 4.17 -10.68
C ALA A 95 1.12 4.07 -10.44
N ALA A 96 0.41 3.31 -11.27
CA ALA A 96 -1.01 3.04 -11.07
C ALA A 96 -1.27 2.33 -9.72
N TYR A 97 -0.45 1.35 -9.35
CA TYR A 97 -0.53 0.68 -8.06
C TYR A 97 -0.36 1.65 -6.88
N VAL A 98 0.65 2.52 -6.93
CA VAL A 98 0.89 3.53 -5.89
C VAL A 98 -0.29 4.50 -5.77
N ALA A 99 -0.85 4.95 -6.89
CA ALA A 99 -2.03 5.82 -6.90
C ALA A 99 -3.26 5.13 -6.27
N LEU A 100 -3.52 3.87 -6.64
CA LEU A 100 -4.59 3.07 -6.06
C LEU A 100 -4.41 2.89 -4.55
N ARG A 101 -3.18 2.60 -4.09
CA ARG A 101 -2.87 2.54 -2.66
C ARG A 101 -3.08 3.87 -1.96
N GLY A 102 -2.75 4.99 -2.61
CA GLY A 102 -3.04 6.34 -2.13
C GLY A 102 -4.53 6.58 -1.91
N ALA A 103 -5.39 6.00 -2.76
CA ALA A 103 -6.84 6.11 -2.66
C ALA A 103 -7.46 5.21 -1.56
N TYR A 104 -6.74 4.17 -1.12
CA TYR A 104 -7.25 3.17 -0.18
C TYR A 104 -7.85 3.74 1.13
N PRO A 105 -7.20 4.66 1.86
CA PRO A 105 -7.74 5.19 3.12
C PRO A 105 -9.09 5.90 2.94
N PHE A 106 -9.29 6.56 1.79
CA PHE A 106 -10.51 7.29 1.49
C PHE A 106 -11.69 6.34 1.23
N LEU A 107 -11.44 5.21 0.57
CA LEU A 107 -12.47 4.20 0.29
C LEU A 107 -12.78 3.31 1.51
N LEU A 108 -11.79 3.10 2.38
CA LEU A 108 -11.99 2.42 3.66
C LEU A 108 -12.88 3.25 4.60
N GLY A 109 -12.66 4.57 4.63
CA GLY A 109 -13.39 5.50 5.50
C GLY A 109 -12.75 5.66 6.88
N LYS A 110 -13.34 6.54 7.70
CA LYS A 110 -12.77 6.97 9.00
C LYS A 110 -13.15 6.08 10.19
N ARG A 111 -14.13 5.20 10.03
CA ARG A 111 -14.66 4.36 11.11
C ARG A 111 -14.89 2.97 10.58
N VAL A 112 -14.21 1.99 11.18
CA VAL A 112 -14.34 0.58 10.79
C VAL A 112 -14.54 -0.24 12.05
N SER A 113 -15.67 -0.94 12.14
CA SER A 113 -15.97 -1.81 13.28
C SER A 113 -15.45 -3.23 13.04
N LYS A 114 -16.10 -4.00 12.17
CA LYS A 114 -15.77 -5.44 11.96
C LYS A 114 -15.53 -5.78 10.50
N VAL A 115 -16.42 -5.39 9.59
CA VAL A 115 -16.35 -5.76 8.17
C VAL A 115 -15.78 -4.61 7.34
N GLN A 116 -14.88 -4.94 6.41
CA GLN A 116 -14.30 -3.97 5.49
C GLN A 116 -15.37 -3.46 4.51
N SER A 117 -15.30 -2.17 4.17
CA SER A 117 -16.18 -1.59 3.16
C SER A 117 -15.99 -2.31 1.82
N ARG A 118 -17.09 -2.72 1.16
CA ARG A 118 -17.06 -3.30 -0.19
C ARG A 118 -16.39 -2.37 -1.21
N ARG A 119 -16.37 -1.05 -0.94
CA ARG A 119 -15.72 -0.05 -1.79
C ARG A 119 -14.20 -0.26 -1.89
N VAL A 120 -13.59 -0.89 -0.89
CA VAL A 120 -12.17 -1.21 -0.89
C VAL A 120 -11.80 -2.18 -2.03
N ALA A 121 -12.75 -3.01 -2.49
CA ALA A 121 -12.53 -3.91 -3.61
C ALA A 121 -12.14 -3.17 -4.91
N PHE A 122 -12.60 -1.93 -5.11
CA PHE A 122 -12.23 -1.10 -6.27
C PHE A 122 -10.75 -0.71 -6.30
N VAL A 123 -10.05 -0.82 -5.18
CA VAL A 123 -8.60 -0.61 -5.11
C VAL A 123 -7.88 -1.95 -5.01
N THR A 124 -8.37 -2.87 -4.18
CA THR A 124 -7.68 -4.12 -3.90
C THR A 124 -7.66 -5.06 -5.11
N LEU A 125 -8.75 -5.20 -5.86
CA LEU A 125 -8.79 -6.09 -7.03
C LEU A 125 -7.85 -5.61 -8.15
N PRO A 126 -7.84 -4.32 -8.55
CA PRO A 126 -6.85 -3.84 -9.51
C PRO A 126 -5.41 -3.99 -9.01
N CYS A 127 -5.14 -3.74 -7.71
CA CYS A 127 -3.82 -3.97 -7.13
C CYS A 127 -3.36 -5.42 -7.31
N TYR A 128 -4.25 -6.40 -7.05
CA TYR A 128 -3.93 -7.81 -7.27
C TYR A 128 -3.71 -8.13 -8.75
N ALA A 129 -4.55 -7.62 -9.63
CA ALA A 129 -4.38 -7.82 -11.07
C ALA A 129 -3.02 -7.30 -11.55
N ILE A 130 -2.59 -6.11 -11.08
CA ILE A 130 -1.27 -5.54 -11.38
C ILE A 130 -0.16 -6.49 -10.92
N VAL A 131 -0.18 -6.93 -9.66
CA VAL A 131 0.85 -7.83 -9.10
C VAL A 131 0.90 -9.14 -9.85
N PHE A 132 -0.23 -9.81 -10.07
CA PHE A 132 -0.27 -11.10 -10.76
C PHE A 132 0.16 -10.99 -12.23
N THR A 133 -0.20 -9.90 -12.90
CA THR A 133 0.23 -9.64 -14.29
C THR A 133 1.75 -9.47 -14.36
N MET A 134 2.32 -8.65 -13.46
CA MET A 134 3.77 -8.44 -13.43
C MET A 134 4.51 -9.72 -13.00
N LEU A 135 4.03 -10.45 -12.00
CA LEU A 135 4.69 -11.66 -11.55
C LEU A 135 4.63 -12.78 -12.61
N GLY A 136 3.44 -13.03 -13.17
CA GLY A 136 3.25 -14.05 -14.21
C GLY A 136 3.99 -13.70 -15.50
N GLY A 137 3.97 -12.43 -15.90
CA GLY A 137 4.72 -11.96 -17.07
C GLY A 137 6.24 -12.02 -16.87
N ALA A 138 6.74 -11.78 -15.67
CA ALA A 138 8.16 -11.93 -15.36
C ALA A 138 8.59 -13.41 -15.42
N VAL A 139 7.79 -14.32 -14.86
CA VAL A 139 8.03 -15.77 -14.94
C VAL A 139 8.01 -16.21 -16.40
N TRP A 140 7.01 -15.81 -17.18
CA TRP A 140 6.93 -16.14 -18.61
C TRP A 140 8.17 -15.65 -19.37
N ALA A 141 8.53 -14.38 -19.21
CA ALA A 141 9.69 -13.81 -19.88
C ALA A 141 11.01 -14.49 -19.48
N ALA A 142 11.12 -14.99 -18.25
CA ALA A 142 12.32 -15.70 -17.79
C ALA A 142 12.50 -17.09 -18.42
N PHE A 143 11.44 -17.73 -18.91
CA PHE A 143 11.50 -19.08 -19.50
C PHE A 143 11.32 -19.11 -21.02
N VAL A 144 10.75 -18.06 -21.61
CA VAL A 144 10.41 -18.01 -23.04
C VAL A 144 11.23 -16.94 -23.81
N GLY A 145 11.83 -15.98 -23.09
CA GLY A 145 12.76 -14.99 -23.65
C GLY A 145 14.21 -15.45 -23.56
#